data_AF-A0A829F6M9-F1
#
_entry.id   AF-A0A829F6M9-F1
#
_cell.length_a   1.000
_cell.length_b   1.000
_cell.length_c   1.000
_cell.angle_alpha   90.00
_cell.angle_beta   90.00
_cell.angle_gamma   90.00
#
_symmetry.space_group_name_H-M   'P 1'
#
loop_
_entity.id
_entity.type
_entity.pdbx_description
1 polymer ?
#
loop_
_entity_poly.entity_id
_entity_poly.type
_entity_poly.pdbx_seq_one_letter_code
_entity_poly.pdbx_strand_id
1 'polypeptide(L)'
;MKHGIQSQKVVAEVIKQKPTVRWLFLTLTVKNVYDGEELNKSLSDMAQGFRRMMQYKKINKNLVGFMRATEVTINNKDNSYNQHMHVLVCVEPTYFKNTENYVNQKQWIQFWKKAMKLDYDPNVKVQMIRPKNKYKSDIQSAIDETAKYPVKDTDFMTDDEEKNLKRLSDLEEGLHRKRLISYGGLLKEIHKKLNLDGFCCKVLNKE
;
A
#
# COMPACT_ATOMS: atom_id res chain seq x y z
N MET A 1 -4.67 -14.86 4.78
CA MET A 1 -5.87 -15.13 3.94
C MET A 1 -7.07 -14.18 4.15
N LYS A 2 -7.46 -13.81 5.38
CA LYS A 2 -8.65 -12.95 5.65
C LYS A 2 -8.59 -11.52 5.07
N HIS A 3 -7.43 -10.85 5.12
CA HIS A 3 -7.29 -9.46 4.65
C HIS A 3 -7.35 -9.31 3.12
N GLY A 4 -6.92 -10.34 2.38
CA GLY A 4 -7.04 -10.38 0.91
C GLY A 4 -8.49 -10.36 0.47
N ILE A 5 -9.29 -11.29 0.99
CA ILE A 5 -10.72 -11.41 0.66
C ILE A 5 -11.47 -10.11 0.99
N GLN A 6 -11.18 -9.49 2.13
CA GLN A 6 -11.80 -8.21 2.49
C GLN A 6 -11.41 -7.08 1.52
N SER A 7 -10.14 -6.97 1.17
CA SER A 7 -9.66 -5.95 0.22
C SER A 7 -10.31 -6.10 -1.15
N GLN A 8 -10.49 -7.35 -1.60
CA GLN A 8 -11.21 -7.67 -2.84
C GLN A 8 -12.66 -7.19 -2.80
N LYS A 9 -13.38 -7.44 -1.70
CA LYS A 9 -14.76 -6.97 -1.51
C LYS A 9 -14.84 -5.44 -1.54
N VAL A 10 -13.90 -4.75 -0.89
CA VAL A 10 -13.85 -3.28 -0.89
C VAL A 10 -13.68 -2.74 -2.31
N VAL A 11 -12.74 -3.29 -3.08
CA VAL A 11 -12.50 -2.80 -4.45
C VAL A 11 -13.65 -3.17 -5.39
N ALA A 12 -14.23 -4.36 -5.26
CA ALA A 12 -15.41 -4.76 -6.02
C ALA A 12 -16.57 -3.77 -5.80
N GLU A 13 -16.80 -3.36 -4.56
CA GLU A 13 -17.84 -2.39 -4.22
C GLU A 13 -17.52 -0.98 -4.75
N VAL A 14 -16.24 -0.56 -4.78
CA VAL A 14 -15.85 0.69 -5.46
C VAL A 14 -16.18 0.63 -6.95
N ILE A 15 -15.85 -0.48 -7.63
CA ILE A 15 -16.14 -0.65 -9.06
C ILE A 15 -17.64 -0.63 -9.32
N LYS A 16 -18.43 -1.24 -8.43
CA LYS A 16 -19.90 -1.22 -8.49
C LYS A 16 -20.45 0.21 -8.35
N GLN A 17 -19.97 0.98 -7.38
CA GLN A 17 -20.44 2.35 -7.12
C GLN A 17 -19.94 3.37 -8.15
N LYS A 18 -18.70 3.20 -8.65
CA LYS A 18 -18.09 4.09 -9.64
C LYS A 18 -17.40 3.27 -10.75
N PRO A 19 -18.15 2.75 -11.74
CA PRO A 19 -17.59 1.84 -12.76
C PRO A 19 -16.59 2.50 -13.71
N THR A 20 -16.56 3.83 -13.77
CA THR A 20 -15.67 4.58 -14.66
C THR A 20 -14.30 4.84 -14.07
N VAL A 21 -14.08 4.61 -12.77
CA VAL A 21 -12.78 4.87 -12.14
C VAL A 21 -11.66 4.10 -12.81
N ARG A 22 -10.45 4.60 -12.59
CA ARG A 22 -9.23 3.99 -13.10
C ARG A 22 -8.30 3.70 -11.94
N TRP A 23 -7.44 2.70 -12.14
CA TRP A 23 -6.58 2.18 -11.09
C TRP A 23 -5.11 2.32 -11.48
N LEU A 24 -4.29 2.75 -10.52
CA LEU A 24 -2.84 2.77 -10.63
C LEU A 24 -2.26 1.84 -9.56
N PHE A 25 -1.19 1.15 -9.92
CA PHE A 25 -0.32 0.49 -8.97
C PHE A 25 0.93 1.36 -8.77
N LEU A 26 1.17 1.76 -7.53
CA LEU A 26 2.25 2.64 -7.14
C LEU A 26 3.11 1.94 -6.09
N THR A 27 4.41 1.82 -6.36
CA THR A 27 5.42 1.37 -5.39
C THR A 27 6.25 2.57 -4.94
N LEU A 28 6.35 2.79 -3.63
CA LEU A 28 7.14 3.86 -3.01
C LEU A 28 8.23 3.25 -2.15
N THR A 29 9.49 3.60 -2.40
CA THR A 29 10.62 3.11 -1.60
C THR A 29 11.36 4.24 -0.89
N VAL A 30 12.19 3.87 0.07
CA VAL A 30 13.23 4.70 0.68
C VAL A 30 14.54 3.90 0.67
N LYS A 31 15.65 4.48 1.12
CA LYS A 31 16.88 3.72 1.34
C LYS A 31 16.66 2.69 2.45
N ASN A 32 17.38 1.58 2.34
CA ASN A 32 17.35 0.54 3.36
C ASN A 32 17.88 1.07 4.70
N VAL A 33 17.50 0.39 5.77
CA VAL A 33 17.93 0.63 7.15
C VAL A 33 18.56 -0.64 7.72
N TYR A 34 19.28 -0.55 8.84
CA TYR A 34 20.14 -1.65 9.30
C TYR A 34 19.75 -2.27 10.64
N ASP A 35 18.79 -1.67 11.35
CA ASP A 35 18.31 -2.18 12.65
C ASP A 35 16.81 -1.89 12.86
N GLY A 36 16.27 -2.46 13.95
CA GLY A 36 14.86 -2.33 14.34
C GLY A 36 14.42 -0.90 14.66
N GLU A 37 15.27 -0.10 15.31
CA GLU A 37 14.96 1.29 15.69
C GLU A 37 14.82 2.18 14.43
N GLU A 38 15.80 2.12 13.53
CA GLU A 38 15.78 2.82 12.26
C GLU A 38 14.60 2.37 11.40
N LEU A 39 14.29 1.07 11.38
CA LEU A 39 13.12 0.53 10.69
C LEU A 39 11.81 1.09 11.26
N ASN A 40 11.68 1.12 12.59
CA ASN A 40 10.52 1.68 13.26
C ASN A 40 10.28 3.16 12.90
N LYS A 41 11.37 3.94 12.94
CA LYS A 41 11.36 5.36 12.58
C LYS A 41 11.01 5.56 11.11
N SER A 42 11.71 4.84 10.23
CA SER A 42 11.52 4.86 8.78
C SER A 42 10.07 4.56 8.38
N LEU A 43 9.47 3.50 8.93
CA LEU A 43 8.06 3.15 8.67
C LEU A 43 7.08 4.23 9.14
N SER A 44 7.39 4.91 10.25
CA SER A 44 6.60 6.04 10.76
C SER A 44 6.67 7.23 9.82
N ASP A 45 7.88 7.57 9.39
CA ASP A 45 8.14 8.67 8.46
C ASP A 45 7.49 8.40 7.10
N MET A 46 7.57 7.18 6.59
CA MET A 46 6.88 6.77 5.38
C MET A 46 5.36 6.92 5.50
N ALA A 47 4.76 6.52 6.63
CA ALA A 47 3.32 6.68 6.83
C ALA A 47 2.89 8.16 6.85
N GLN A 48 3.69 9.02 7.48
CA GLN A 48 3.46 10.46 7.50
C GLN A 48 3.68 11.11 6.13
N GLY A 49 4.77 10.75 5.46
CA GLY A 49 5.10 11.20 4.11
C GLY A 49 4.00 10.81 3.13
N PHE A 50 3.49 9.58 3.22
CA PHE A 50 2.39 9.14 2.36
C PHE A 50 1.13 9.97 2.61
N ARG A 51 0.77 10.22 3.89
CA ARG A 51 -0.35 11.10 4.23
C ARG A 51 -0.18 12.50 3.63
N ARG A 52 1.01 13.11 3.75
CA ARG A 52 1.31 14.43 3.15
C ARG A 52 1.19 14.39 1.62
N MET A 53 1.76 13.38 0.98
CA MET A 53 1.76 13.24 -0.48
C MET A 53 0.33 13.17 -1.04
N MET A 54 -0.55 12.38 -0.42
CA MET A 54 -1.93 12.24 -0.86
C MET A 54 -2.76 13.53 -0.72
N GLN A 55 -2.29 14.50 0.08
CA GLN A 55 -2.92 15.82 0.25
C GLN A 55 -2.46 16.85 -0.79
N TYR A 56 -1.42 16.56 -1.58
CA TYR A 56 -0.98 17.50 -2.61
C TYR A 56 -2.07 17.75 -3.63
N LYS A 57 -2.33 19.03 -3.93
CA LYS A 57 -3.44 19.49 -4.79
C LYS A 57 -3.53 18.69 -6.09
N LYS A 58 -2.41 18.45 -6.78
CA LYS A 58 -2.38 17.72 -8.06
C LYS A 58 -2.78 16.24 -7.92
N ILE A 59 -2.39 15.58 -6.82
CA ILE A 59 -2.78 14.18 -6.53
C ILE A 59 -4.24 14.14 -6.06
N ASN A 60 -4.59 14.94 -5.06
CA ASN A 60 -5.90 14.92 -4.43
C ASN A 60 -7.03 15.31 -5.40
N LYS A 61 -6.77 16.17 -6.40
CA LYS A 61 -7.76 16.64 -7.40
C LYS A 61 -8.54 15.51 -8.07
N ASN A 62 -7.88 14.38 -8.37
CA ASN A 62 -8.50 13.25 -9.06
C ASN A 62 -8.56 11.99 -8.17
N LEU A 63 -8.19 12.08 -6.90
CA LEU A 63 -8.13 10.93 -6.00
C LEU A 63 -9.54 10.54 -5.54
N VAL A 64 -9.96 9.31 -5.86
CA VAL A 64 -11.18 8.72 -5.31
C VAL A 64 -10.87 8.01 -3.99
N GLY A 65 -9.72 7.36 -3.91
CA GLY A 65 -9.25 6.68 -2.71
C GLY A 65 -8.03 5.82 -2.98
N PHE A 66 -7.58 5.11 -1.96
CA PHE A 66 -6.45 4.19 -2.09
C PHE A 66 -6.52 3.07 -1.06
N MET A 67 -5.79 2.00 -1.33
CA MET A 67 -5.33 1.01 -0.36
C MET A 67 -3.80 1.02 -0.40
N ARG A 68 -3.16 1.07 0.77
CA ARG A 68 -1.71 0.85 0.90
C ARG A 68 -1.42 -0.37 1.76
N ALA A 69 -0.38 -1.10 1.38
CA ALA A 69 0.26 -2.14 2.16
C ALA A 69 1.75 -1.77 2.30
N THR A 70 2.27 -1.93 3.51
CA THR A 70 3.69 -1.71 3.81
C THR A 70 4.35 -3.08 3.92
N GLU A 71 5.48 -3.24 3.25
CA GLU A 71 6.25 -4.47 3.21
C GLU A 71 7.70 -4.18 3.59
N VAL A 72 8.33 -5.14 4.27
CA VAL A 72 9.75 -5.13 4.57
C VAL A 72 10.33 -6.42 4.02
N THR A 73 11.32 -6.29 3.14
CA THR A 73 12.12 -7.42 2.65
C THR A 73 13.53 -7.31 3.20
N ILE A 74 14.25 -8.43 3.32
CA ILE A 74 15.61 -8.46 3.84
C ILE A 74 16.58 -8.64 2.68
N ASN A 75 17.60 -7.80 2.61
CA ASN A 75 18.72 -8.02 1.70
C ASN A 75 19.70 -9.02 2.31
N ASN A 76 19.79 -10.22 1.76
CA ASN A 76 20.68 -11.27 2.26
C ASN A 76 22.18 -10.96 2.11
N LYS A 77 22.58 -9.94 1.34
CA LYS A 77 23.99 -9.57 1.14
C LYS A 77 24.54 -8.73 2.30
N ASP A 78 23.78 -7.74 2.75
CA ASP A 78 24.21 -6.77 3.76
C ASP A 78 23.29 -6.76 5.00
N ASN A 79 22.29 -7.65 5.05
CA ASN A 79 21.27 -7.76 6.09
C ASN A 79 20.43 -6.49 6.31
N SER A 80 20.44 -5.56 5.37
CA SER A 80 19.61 -4.37 5.45
C SER A 80 18.14 -4.67 5.17
N TYR A 81 17.26 -3.88 5.77
CA TYR A 81 15.82 -3.94 5.61
C TYR A 81 15.37 -2.99 4.51
N ASN A 82 14.61 -3.53 3.55
CA ASN A 82 14.03 -2.78 2.44
C ASN A 82 12.52 -2.60 2.69
N GLN A 83 12.20 -1.54 3.42
CA GLN A 83 10.84 -1.04 3.63
C GLN A 83 10.32 -0.27 2.40
N HIS A 84 9.14 -0.67 1.93
CA HIS A 84 8.48 -0.04 0.82
C HIS A 84 6.95 -0.13 0.96
N MET A 85 6.23 0.69 0.18
CA MET A 85 4.78 0.69 0.14
C MET A 85 4.27 0.31 -1.23
N HIS A 86 3.36 -0.67 -1.27
CA HIS A 86 2.51 -0.96 -2.41
C HIS A 86 1.18 -0.25 -2.23
N VAL A 87 0.78 0.53 -3.23
CA VAL A 87 -0.41 1.36 -3.17
C VAL A 87 -1.26 1.14 -4.41
N LEU A 88 -2.47 0.66 -4.19
CA LEU A 88 -3.54 0.64 -5.17
C LEU A 88 -4.28 1.97 -5.11
N VAL A 89 -4.06 2.84 -6.09
CA VAL A 89 -4.65 4.18 -6.16
C VAL A 89 -5.85 4.16 -7.10
N CYS A 90 -7.00 4.64 -6.62
CA CYS A 90 -8.22 4.82 -7.40
C CYS A 90 -8.38 6.28 -7.78
N VAL A 91 -8.49 6.56 -9.08
CA VAL A 91 -8.59 7.92 -9.61
C VAL A 91 -9.79 8.09 -10.54
N GLU A 92 -10.30 9.31 -10.61
CA GLU A 92 -11.30 9.70 -11.59
C GLU A 92 -10.73 9.61 -13.03
N PRO A 93 -11.56 9.30 -14.05
CA PRO A 93 -11.10 9.21 -15.45
C PRO A 93 -10.40 10.49 -15.95
N THR A 94 -10.76 11.64 -15.38
CA THR A 94 -10.18 12.95 -15.65
C THR A 94 -8.67 13.02 -15.40
N TYR A 95 -8.13 12.12 -14.57
CA TYR A 95 -6.69 11.95 -14.36
C TYR A 95 -5.90 11.79 -15.67
N PHE A 96 -6.47 11.11 -16.66
CA PHE A 96 -5.80 10.82 -17.94
C PHE A 96 -6.14 11.80 -19.06
N LYS A 97 -6.94 12.84 -18.80
CA LYS A 97 -7.43 13.74 -19.87
C LYS A 97 -6.39 14.75 -20.35
N ASN A 98 -5.53 15.26 -19.45
CA ASN A 98 -4.55 16.29 -19.80
C ASN A 98 -3.33 16.27 -18.86
N THR A 99 -2.29 17.02 -19.22
CA THR A 99 -1.03 17.13 -18.46
C THR A 99 -1.19 17.85 -17.12
N GLU A 100 -2.21 18.68 -16.96
CA GLU A 100 -2.55 19.34 -15.71
C GLU A 100 -2.97 18.32 -14.65
N ASN A 101 -3.81 17.35 -15.03
CA ASN A 101 -4.34 16.30 -14.16
C ASN A 101 -3.39 15.11 -14.03
N TYR A 102 -2.78 14.67 -15.14
CA TYR A 102 -1.94 13.48 -15.15
C TYR A 102 -0.67 13.70 -14.33
N VAL A 103 -0.34 12.71 -13.49
CA VAL A 103 0.93 12.65 -12.74
C VAL A 103 1.81 11.59 -13.38
N ASN A 104 2.88 12.02 -14.04
CA ASN A 104 3.85 11.13 -14.65
C ASN A 104 4.84 10.58 -13.61
N GLN A 105 5.65 9.60 -14.02
CA GLN A 105 6.65 8.92 -13.19
C GLN A 105 7.61 9.91 -12.49
N LYS A 106 8.13 10.91 -13.21
CA LYS A 106 9.03 11.93 -12.65
C LYS A 106 8.33 12.76 -11.57
N GLN A 107 7.08 13.15 -11.80
CA GLN A 107 6.30 13.89 -10.80
C GLN A 107 6.01 13.06 -9.55
N TRP A 108 5.70 11.77 -9.69
CA TRP A 108 5.54 10.88 -8.55
C TRP A 108 6.82 10.79 -7.70
N ILE A 109 7.99 10.65 -8.33
CA ILE A 109 9.29 10.68 -7.64
C ILE A 109 9.46 11.99 -6.86
N GLN A 110 9.21 13.13 -7.50
CA GLN A 110 9.38 14.44 -6.87
C GLN A 110 8.37 14.69 -5.74
N PHE A 111 7.13 14.23 -5.89
CA PHE A 111 6.15 14.30 -4.81
C PHE A 111 6.54 13.43 -3.63
N TRP A 112 7.02 12.22 -3.88
CA TRP A 112 7.47 11.33 -2.82
C TRP A 112 8.70 11.88 -2.10
N LYS A 113 9.73 12.28 -2.85
CA LYS A 113 10.92 12.98 -2.34
C LYS A 113 10.56 14.15 -1.44
N LYS A 114 9.70 15.05 -1.93
CA LYS A 114 9.25 16.23 -1.18
C LYS A 114 8.48 15.85 0.08
N ALA A 115 7.56 14.88 -0.03
CA ALA A 115 6.73 14.47 1.10
C ALA A 115 7.55 13.78 2.20
N MET A 116 8.60 13.06 1.83
CA MET A 116 9.56 12.41 2.71
C MET A 116 10.70 13.32 3.16
N LYS A 117 10.85 14.51 2.57
CA LYS A 117 11.95 15.44 2.80
C LYS A 117 13.33 14.80 2.52
N LEU A 118 13.41 13.99 1.46
CA LEU A 118 14.65 13.31 1.07
C LEU A 118 15.57 14.27 0.28
N ASP A 119 16.87 14.12 0.50
CA ASP A 119 17.92 14.77 -0.27
C ASP A 119 18.24 14.02 -1.59
N TYR A 120 17.91 12.73 -1.68
CA TYR A 120 18.04 11.90 -2.88
C TYR A 120 16.71 11.69 -3.63
N ASP A 121 16.80 11.25 -4.90
CA ASP A 121 15.63 10.83 -5.68
C ASP A 121 15.32 9.34 -5.38
N PRO A 122 14.18 9.03 -4.74
CA PRO A 122 13.83 7.65 -4.40
C PRO A 122 13.39 6.83 -5.62
N ASN A 123 13.47 5.51 -5.52
CA ASN A 123 12.86 4.63 -6.52
C ASN A 123 11.35 4.59 -6.31
N VAL A 124 10.62 5.02 -7.32
CA VAL A 124 9.16 4.96 -7.35
C VAL A 124 8.79 4.26 -8.65
N LYS A 125 7.71 3.49 -8.64
CA LYS A 125 7.17 2.87 -9.86
C LYS A 125 5.68 3.11 -9.91
N VAL A 126 5.18 3.69 -10.99
CA VAL A 126 3.74 3.83 -11.24
C VAL A 126 3.34 3.12 -12.52
N GLN A 127 2.26 2.34 -12.45
CA GLN A 127 1.70 1.62 -13.59
C GLN A 127 0.19 1.75 -13.60
N MET A 128 -0.40 1.97 -14.77
CA MET A 128 -1.85 1.90 -14.95
C MET A 128 -2.29 0.44 -14.97
N ILE A 129 -3.30 0.09 -14.19
CA ILE A 129 -3.94 -1.22 -14.23
C ILE A 129 -5.02 -1.18 -15.30
N ARG A 130 -4.85 -1.96 -16.37
CA ARG A 130 -5.81 -2.05 -17.48
C ARG A 130 -6.70 -3.28 -17.28
N PRO A 131 -8.03 -3.16 -17.19
CA PRO A 131 -8.88 -4.34 -17.15
C PRO A 131 -8.81 -5.07 -18.50
N LYS A 132 -8.23 -6.27 -18.54
CA LYS A 132 -8.15 -7.09 -19.76
C LYS A 132 -9.45 -7.81 -20.10
N ASN A 133 -10.24 -8.26 -19.11
CA ASN A 133 -11.47 -9.05 -19.33
C ASN A 133 -12.52 -8.88 -18.20
N LYS A 134 -13.80 -9.20 -18.49
CA LYS A 134 -14.95 -9.16 -17.56
C LYS A 134 -14.89 -10.15 -16.38
N TYR A 135 -14.13 -11.25 -16.49
CA TYR A 135 -14.28 -12.41 -15.59
C TYR A 135 -13.13 -12.62 -14.59
N LYS A 136 -11.89 -12.22 -14.93
CA LYS A 136 -10.76 -12.15 -13.98
C LYS A 136 -9.94 -10.92 -14.35
N SER A 137 -10.24 -9.81 -13.70
CA SER A 137 -9.72 -8.50 -14.08
C SER A 137 -8.28 -8.33 -13.59
N ASP A 138 -7.41 -7.65 -14.34
CA ASP A 138 -6.06 -7.27 -13.86
C ASP A 138 -6.11 -6.48 -12.54
N ILE A 139 -7.26 -5.90 -12.21
CA ILE A 139 -7.57 -5.31 -10.91
C ILE A 139 -7.55 -6.37 -9.80
N GLN A 140 -8.13 -7.55 -10.04
CA GLN A 140 -8.04 -8.68 -9.12
C GLN A 140 -6.59 -9.11 -8.88
N SER A 141 -5.78 -9.20 -9.94
CA SER A 141 -4.35 -9.50 -9.82
C SER A 141 -3.58 -8.43 -9.04
N ALA A 142 -3.87 -7.15 -9.28
CA ALA A 142 -3.26 -6.03 -8.56
C ALA A 142 -3.72 -5.95 -7.09
N ILE A 143 -4.98 -6.29 -6.80
CA ILE A 143 -5.47 -6.46 -5.43
C ILE A 143 -4.75 -7.62 -4.78
N ASP A 144 -4.67 -8.77 -5.45
CA ASP A 144 -4.00 -9.95 -4.94
C ASP A 144 -2.53 -9.63 -4.65
N GLU A 145 -1.84 -8.92 -5.54
CA GLU A 145 -0.48 -8.43 -5.31
C GLU A 145 -0.43 -7.48 -4.09
N THR A 146 -1.23 -6.41 -4.05
CA THR A 146 -1.24 -5.46 -2.92
C THR A 146 -1.62 -6.11 -1.58
N ALA A 147 -2.48 -7.14 -1.61
CA ALA A 147 -3.01 -7.80 -0.43
C ALA A 147 -2.25 -9.08 -0.02
N LYS A 148 -1.32 -9.57 -0.86
CA LYS A 148 -0.38 -10.66 -0.53
C LYS A 148 0.66 -10.21 0.47
N TYR A 149 1.15 -8.98 0.38
CA TYR A 149 2.35 -8.53 1.10
C TYR A 149 2.23 -8.32 2.62
N PRO A 150 1.09 -7.94 3.20
CA PRO A 150 0.94 -7.93 4.66
C PRO A 150 1.02 -9.34 5.29
N VAL A 151 0.94 -10.38 4.45
CA VAL A 151 0.82 -11.80 4.83
C VAL A 151 1.94 -12.63 4.21
N LYS A 152 2.89 -12.01 3.47
CA LYS A 152 4.13 -12.71 3.15
C LYS A 152 4.93 -12.71 4.45
N ASP A 153 4.68 -13.74 5.24
CA ASP A 153 5.54 -14.21 6.30
C ASP A 153 6.97 -14.03 5.79
N THR A 154 7.66 -13.06 6.38
CA THR A 154 9.00 -12.65 5.97
C THR A 154 9.84 -13.91 5.91
N ASP A 155 10.31 -14.26 4.73
CA ASP A 155 11.23 -15.37 4.51
C ASP A 155 12.61 -14.93 5.03
N PHE A 156 12.71 -14.76 6.35
CA PHE A 156 13.91 -14.27 7.05
C PHE A 156 14.81 -15.42 7.50
N MET A 157 14.33 -16.65 7.39
CA MET A 157 15.00 -17.86 7.84
C MET A 157 16.20 -18.17 6.93
N THR A 158 17.34 -18.41 7.57
CA THR A 158 18.58 -18.88 6.97
C THR A 158 19.12 -20.05 7.80
N ASP A 159 20.20 -20.70 7.35
CA ASP A 159 20.87 -21.75 8.13
C ASP A 159 21.62 -21.21 9.36
N ASP A 160 21.62 -19.89 9.58
CA ASP A 160 22.30 -19.20 10.67
C ASP A 160 21.29 -18.74 11.74
N GLU A 161 21.28 -19.42 12.87
CA GLU A 161 20.33 -19.18 13.97
C GLU A 161 20.50 -17.80 14.61
N GLU A 162 21.74 -17.33 14.79
CA GLU A 162 22.02 -16.02 15.40
C GLU A 162 21.52 -14.89 14.49
N LYS A 163 21.73 -15.01 13.17
CA LYS A 163 21.17 -14.08 12.19
C LYS A 163 19.65 -14.10 12.20
N ASN A 164 19.03 -15.27 12.31
CA ASN A 164 17.57 -15.39 12.35
C ASN A 164 16.99 -14.71 13.60
N LEU A 165 17.64 -14.89 14.76
CA LEU A 165 17.24 -14.25 16.02
C LEU A 165 17.36 -12.73 15.95
N LYS A 166 18.47 -12.20 15.43
CA LYS A 166 18.63 -10.75 15.22
C LYS A 166 17.55 -10.21 14.29
N ARG A 167 17.33 -10.89 13.14
CA ARG A 167 16.31 -10.46 12.16
C ARG A 167 14.92 -10.44 12.76
N LEU A 168 14.57 -11.46 13.56
CA LEU A 168 13.30 -11.53 14.25
C LEU A 168 13.13 -10.38 15.25
N SER A 169 14.16 -10.09 16.06
CA SER A 169 14.16 -8.98 17.02
C SER A 169 13.98 -7.63 16.33
N ASP A 170 14.77 -7.36 15.29
CA ASP A 170 14.70 -6.10 14.53
C ASP A 170 13.33 -5.93 13.84
N LEU A 171 12.76 -7.01 13.29
CA LEU A 171 11.43 -6.99 12.69
C LEU A 171 10.33 -6.77 13.73
N GLU A 172 10.43 -7.41 14.90
CA GLU A 172 9.48 -7.24 16.00
C GLU A 172 9.48 -5.77 16.47
N GLU A 173 10.65 -5.20 16.71
CA GLU A 173 10.81 -3.79 17.10
C GLU A 173 10.37 -2.83 15.99
N GLY A 174 10.82 -3.07 14.76
CA GLY A 174 10.53 -2.24 13.60
C GLY A 174 9.03 -2.16 13.29
N LEU A 175 8.34 -3.30 13.36
CA LEU A 175 6.92 -3.42 13.05
C LEU A 175 6.02 -3.12 14.25
N HIS A 176 6.57 -2.99 15.46
CA HIS A 176 5.81 -2.71 16.67
C HIS A 176 4.93 -1.45 16.51
N ARG A 177 3.62 -1.64 16.75
CA ARG A 177 2.56 -0.61 16.62
C ARG A 177 2.46 0.02 15.23
N LYS A 178 2.98 -0.63 14.17
CA LYS A 178 2.87 -0.14 12.80
C LYS A 178 1.60 -0.64 12.13
N ARG A 179 0.93 0.28 11.45
CA ARG A 179 -0.22 -0.03 10.60
C ARG A 179 0.25 -0.36 9.19
N LEU A 180 0.36 -1.65 8.91
CA LEU A 180 0.83 -2.17 7.61
C LEU A 180 -0.18 -1.95 6.48
N ILE A 181 -1.48 -2.13 6.76
CA ILE A 181 -2.56 -1.89 5.79
C ILE A 181 -3.37 -0.65 6.15
N SER A 182 -3.61 0.23 5.18
CA SER A 182 -4.50 1.38 5.36
C SER A 182 -5.31 1.68 4.11
N TYR A 183 -6.54 2.16 4.32
CA TYR A 183 -7.44 2.63 3.27
C TYR A 183 -7.66 4.13 3.40
N GLY A 184 -7.92 4.81 2.29
CA GLY A 184 -8.28 6.23 2.23
C GLY A 184 -9.35 6.52 1.17
N GLY A 185 -10.01 7.67 1.29
CA GLY A 185 -11.13 8.06 0.44
C GLY A 185 -12.28 7.05 0.47
N LEU A 186 -12.92 6.83 -0.67
CA LEU A 186 -14.06 5.93 -0.82
C LEU A 186 -13.76 4.50 -0.34
N LEU A 187 -12.53 4.00 -0.54
CA LEU A 187 -12.13 2.66 -0.09
C LEU A 187 -12.20 2.54 1.44
N LYS A 188 -11.89 3.61 2.18
CA LYS A 188 -11.99 3.63 3.65
C LYS A 188 -13.45 3.59 4.12
N GLU A 189 -14.32 4.33 3.43
CA GLU A 189 -15.75 4.39 3.75
C GLU A 189 -16.41 3.03 3.54
N ILE A 190 -16.16 2.40 2.39
CA ILE A 190 -16.65 1.06 2.07
C ILE A 190 -16.09 0.03 3.05
N HIS A 191 -14.78 0.05 3.32
CA HIS A 191 -14.17 -0.85 4.30
C HIS A 191 -14.82 -0.74 5.68
N LYS A 192 -15.16 0.48 6.12
CA LYS A 192 -15.87 0.69 7.39
C LYS A 192 -17.29 0.09 7.35
N LYS A 193 -18.05 0.32 6.27
CA LYS A 193 -19.40 -0.23 6.09
C LYS A 193 -19.41 -1.76 6.12
N LEU A 194 -18.56 -2.39 5.30
CA LEU A 194 -18.47 -3.86 5.23
C LEU A 194 -18.06 -4.51 6.57
N ASN A 195 -17.25 -3.82 7.38
CA ASN A 195 -16.94 -4.29 8.73
C ASN A 195 -18.13 -4.18 9.68
N LEU A 196 -18.92 -3.10 9.60
CA LEU A 196 -20.13 -2.94 10.41
C LEU A 196 -21.20 -3.97 10.03
N ASP A 197 -21.40 -4.22 8.75
CA ASP A 197 -22.36 -5.25 8.27
C ASP A 197 -21.94 -6.66 8.70
N GLY A 198 -20.63 -6.94 8.73
CA GLY A 198 -20.08 -8.18 9.26
C GLY A 198 -20.29 -8.38 10.76
N PHE A 199 -20.45 -7.31 11.54
CA PHE A 199 -20.90 -7.39 12.93
C PHE A 199 -22.39 -7.66 13.03
N CYS A 200 -23.22 -7.01 12.20
CA CYS A 200 -24.68 -7.19 12.19
C CYS A 200 -25.08 -8.64 11.85
N CYS A 201 -24.46 -9.25 10.83
CA CYS A 201 -24.73 -10.65 10.48
C CYS A 201 -24.24 -11.67 11.53
N LYS A 202 -23.29 -11.32 12.41
CA LYS A 202 -22.86 -12.20 13.50
C LYS A 202 -23.81 -12.18 14.70
N VAL A 203 -24.56 -11.09 14.88
CA VAL A 203 -25.55 -10.97 15.95
C VAL A 203 -26.84 -11.72 15.58
N LEU A 204 -27.18 -11.79 14.30
CA LEU A 204 -28.39 -12.48 13.81
C LEU A 204 -28.26 -14.00 13.64
N ASN A 205 -27.07 -14.58 13.86
CA ASN A 205 -26.83 -16.03 13.79
C ASN A 205 -26.46 -16.62 15.16
N LYS A 206 -26.88 -15.98 16.25
CA LYS A 206 -26.82 -16.52 17.61
C LYS A 206 -28.25 -16.72 18.14
N GLU A 207 -29.03 -17.56 17.48
CA GLU A 207 -30.18 -18.25 18.08
C GLU A 207 -30.18 -19.69 17.59
#